data_AF-A0A5E4M9U2-F1
#
_entry.id   AF-A0A5E4M9U2-F1
#
_cell.length_a   1.000
_cell.length_b   1.000
_cell.length_c   1.000
_cell.angle_alpha   90.00
_cell.angle_beta   90.00
_cell.angle_gamma   90.00
#
_symmetry.space_group_name_H-M   'P 1'
#
loop_
_entity.id
_entity.type
_entity.pdbx_description
1 polymer ?
#
loop_
_entity_poly.entity_id
_entity_poly.type
_entity_poly.pdbx_seq_one_letter_code
_entity_poly.pdbx_strand_id
1 'polypeptide(L)' 'MEVYTKAPTAYRIENVDVPSSEGFKTEKQIFIELEMENGTIKSVKMSALQLHNLRHNVANLLKQTNRLKTKLQQN' A
#
# COMPACT_ATOMS: atom_id res chain seq x y z
N MET A 1 -1.00 0.22 -18.08
CA MET A 1 -0.94 0.76 -16.71
C MET A 1 -1.98 0.02 -15.90
N GLU A 2 -1.63 -0.61 -14.78
CA GLU A 2 -2.63 -1.28 -13.94
C GLU A 2 -3.36 -0.22 -13.12
N VAL A 3 -4.68 -0.08 -13.33
CA VAL A 3 -5.52 0.89 -12.63
C VAL A 3 -6.42 0.14 -11.64
N TYR A 4 -6.40 0.59 -10.40
CA TYR A 4 -7.20 0.04 -9.30
C TYR A 4 -8.43 0.94 -9.12
N THR A 5 -9.62 0.34 -9.09
CA THR A 5 -10.88 1.08 -9.22
C THR A 5 -11.47 1.56 -7.91
N LYS A 6 -11.12 0.89 -6.82
CA LYS A 6 -11.72 1.11 -5.50
C LYS A 6 -10.65 1.08 -4.42
N ALA A 7 -10.91 1.81 -3.34
CA ALA A 7 -10.13 1.63 -2.12
C ALA A 7 -10.31 0.18 -1.61
N PRO A 8 -9.25 -0.48 -1.14
CA PRO A 8 -9.36 -1.81 -0.57
C PRO A 8 -10.37 -1.81 0.60
N THR A 9 -11.36 -2.68 0.53
CA THR A 9 -12.40 -2.84 1.55
C THR A 9 -12.12 -4.00 2.51
N ALA A 10 -11.22 -4.91 2.12
CA ALA A 10 -10.83 -6.07 2.91
C ALA A 10 -9.31 -6.11 3.11
N TYR A 11 -8.91 -6.38 4.35
CA TYR A 11 -7.55 -6.75 4.70
C TYR A 11 -7.56 -7.81 5.78
N ARG A 12 -6.50 -8.62 5.83
CA ARG A 12 -6.25 -9.55 6.93
C ARG A 12 -4.81 -9.49 7.37
N ILE A 13 -4.57 -9.84 8.63
CA ILE A 13 -3.24 -9.86 9.24
C ILE A 13 -2.97 -11.30 9.66
N GLU A 14 -1.87 -11.85 9.17
CA GLU A 14 -1.49 -13.24 9.43
C GLU A 14 -0.04 -13.31 9.88
N ASN A 15 0.27 -14.33 10.68
CA ASN A 15 1.65 -14.70 10.99
C ASN A 15 2.18 -15.54 9.82
N VAL A 16 3.27 -15.11 9.22
CA VAL A 16 3.88 -15.78 8.07
C VAL A 16 5.34 -16.01 8.35
N ASP A 17 5.81 -17.22 8.09
CA ASP A 17 7.22 -17.53 8.17
C ASP A 17 7.94 -16.91 6.98
N VAL A 18 8.90 -16.04 7.28
CA VAL A 18 9.74 -15.35 6.29
C VAL A 18 11.19 -15.80 6.46
N PRO A 19 11.92 -16.03 5.34
CA PRO A 19 13.33 -16.36 5.40
C PRO A 19 14.16 -15.22 6.02
N SER A 20 15.11 -15.58 6.88
CA SER A 20 16.09 -14.67 7.47
C SER A 20 17.46 -15.33 7.50
N SER A 21 18.49 -14.57 7.85
CA SER A 21 19.87 -15.07 7.98
C SER A 21 20.03 -16.15 9.05
N GLU A 22 19.13 -16.22 10.02
CA GLU A 22 19.15 -17.17 11.14
C GLU A 22 18.14 -18.32 10.97
N GLY A 23 17.51 -18.43 9.79
CA GLY A 23 16.44 -19.39 9.51
C GLY A 23 15.10 -18.71 9.26
N PHE A 24 13.99 -19.42 9.46
CA PHE A 24 12.66 -18.82 9.31
C PHE A 24 12.29 -18.04 10.56
N LYS A 25 11.78 -16.82 10.36
CA LYS A 25 11.20 -16.00 11.41
C LYS A 25 9.73 -15.81 11.12
N THR A 26 8.88 -15.97 12.13
CA THR A 26 7.46 -15.65 12.01
C THR A 26 7.28 -14.13 12.11
N GLU A 27 6.69 -13.52 11.08
CA GLU A 27 6.37 -12.09 11.06
C GLU A 27 4.89 -11.86 10.76
N LYS A 28 4.33 -10.82 11.38
CA LYS A 28 2.99 -10.34 11.02
C LYS A 28 3.04 -9.67 9.65
N GLN A 29 2.29 -10.23 8.71
CA GLN A 29 2.14 -9.74 7.35
C GLN A 29 0.68 -9.32 7.14
N ILE A 30 0.53 -8.24 6.38
CA ILE A 30 -0.76 -7.63 6.05
C ILE A 30 -1.04 -8.00 4.61
N PHE A 31 -2.19 -8.61 4.38
CA PHE A 31 -2.70 -8.97 3.07
C PHE A 31 -3.84 -8.03 2.72
N ILE A 32 -3.71 -7.31 1.62
CA ILE A 32 -4.68 -6.34 1.13
C ILE A 32 -5.19 -6.83 -0.21
N GLU A 33 -6.50 -6.98 -0.34
CA GLU A 33 -7.14 -7.36 -1.59
C GLU A 33 -7.49 -6.11 -2.40
N LEU A 34 -7.00 -6.04 -3.63
CA LEU A 34 -7.19 -4.94 -4.57
C LEU A 34 -8.02 -5.42 -5.75
N GLU A 35 -9.18 -4.79 -5.95
CA GLU A 35 -10.02 -5.00 -7.14
C GLU A 35 -9.49 -4.15 -8.29
N MET A 36 -9.21 -4.81 -9.42
CA MET A 36 -8.78 -4.17 -10.66
C MET A 36 -9.99 -3.79 -11.53
N GLU A 37 -9.77 -2.93 -12.53
CA GLU A 37 -10.81 -2.51 -13.50
C GLU A 37 -11.50 -3.68 -14.22
N ASN A 38 -10.78 -4.76 -14.48
CA ASN A 38 -11.33 -5.95 -15.14
C ASN A 38 -12.05 -6.91 -14.17
N GLY A 39 -12.27 -6.51 -12.91
CA GLY A 39 -12.92 -7.32 -11.89
C GLY A 39 -12.00 -8.36 -11.22
N THR A 40 -10.73 -8.46 -11.63
CA THR A 40 -9.77 -9.36 -10.99
C THR A 40 -9.37 -8.84 -9.62
N ILE A 41 -9.31 -9.74 -8.64
CA ILE A 41 -8.78 -9.44 -7.30
C ILE A 41 -7.30 -9.84 -7.24
N LYS A 42 -6.44 -8.89 -6.86
CA LYS A 42 -5.03 -9.14 -6.55
C LYS A 42 -4.78 -8.97 -5.05
N SER A 43 -4.08 -9.92 -4.46
CA SER A 43 -3.64 -9.82 -3.06
C SER A 43 -2.22 -9.25 -2.99
N VAL A 44 -2.06 -8.14 -2.26
CA VAL A 44 -0.76 -7.55 -1.94
C VAL A 44 -0.37 -7.95 -0.52
N LYS A 45 0.80 -8.58 -0.38
CA LYS A 45 1.41 -8.93 0.91
C LYS A 45 2.44 -7.87 1.29
N MET A 46 2.37 -7.35 2.51
CA MET A 46 3.36 -6.39 3.03
C MET A 46 3.58 -6.51 4.54
N SER A 47 4.80 -6.19 4.98
CA SER A 47 5.11 -6.06 6.40
C SER A 47 4.56 -4.75 6.98
N ALA A 48 4.46 -4.67 8.30
CA ALA A 48 4.06 -3.44 8.99
C ALA A 48 4.97 -2.25 8.66
N LEU A 49 6.28 -2.48 8.51
CA LEU A 49 7.25 -1.46 8.13
C LEU A 49 6.99 -0.97 6.69
N GLN A 50 6.74 -1.88 5.76
CA GLN A 50 6.42 -1.53 4.38
C GLN A 50 5.12 -0.70 4.30
N LEU A 51 4.08 -1.08 5.05
CA LEU A 51 2.84 -0.31 5.13
C LEU A 51 3.08 1.09 5.72
N HIS A 52 3.88 1.20 6.78
CA HIS A 52 4.24 2.49 7.37
C HIS A 52 4.92 3.41 6.36
N ASN A 53 5.90 2.88 5.62
CA ASN A 53 6.63 3.62 4.59
C ASN A 53 5.71 4.04 3.44
N LEU A 54 4.80 3.16 3.00
CA LEU A 54 3.80 3.49 1.98
C LEU A 54 2.91 4.65 2.44
N ARG A 55 2.39 4.60 3.66
CA ARG A 55 1.57 5.69 4.24
C ARG A 55 2.34 7.02 4.23
N HIS A 56 3.60 7.01 4.64
CA HIS A 56 4.45 8.20 4.66
C HIS A 56 4.63 8.78 3.24
N ASN A 57 4.94 7.92 2.27
CA ASN A 57 5.15 8.34 0.88
C ASN A 57 3.87 8.92 0.27
N VAL A 58 2.71 8.30 0.49
CA VAL A 58 1.41 8.83 0.03
C VAL A 58 1.11 10.18 0.66
N ALA A 59 1.35 10.36 1.96
CA ALA A 59 1.15 11.65 2.63
C ALA A 59 2.04 12.76 2.03
N ASN A 60 3.30 12.44 1.72
CA ASN A 60 4.21 13.39 1.07
C ASN A 60 3.76 13.75 -0.35
N LEU A 61 3.33 12.76 -1.13
CA LEU A 61 2.77 13.00 -2.47
C LEU A 61 1.55 13.91 -2.41
N LEU A 62 0.59 13.63 -1.52
CA LEU A 62 -0.59 14.48 -1.32
C LEU A 62 -0.22 15.92 -0.97
N LYS A 63 0.78 16.09 -0.08
CA LYS A 63 1.29 17.42 0.28
C LYS A 63 1.88 18.16 -0.92
N GLN A 64 2.65 17.46 -1.76
CA GLN A 64 3.24 18.03 -2.97
C GLN A 64 2.16 18.40 -4.01
N THR A 65 1.18 17.52 -4.25
CA THR A 65 0.07 17.77 -5.16
C THR A 65 -0.77 18.96 -4.71
N ASN A 66 -1.08 19.07 -3.41
CA ASN A 66 -1.82 20.21 -2.88
C ASN A 66 -1.06 21.54 -3.07
N ARG A 67 0.26 21.55 -2.81
CA ARG A 67 1.10 22.73 -3.06
C ARG A 67 1.09 23.13 -4.54
N LEU A 68 1.15 22.16 -5.44
CA LEU A 68 1.09 22.42 -6.88
C LEU A 68 -0.28 23.01 -7.27
N LYS A 69 -1.37 22.44 -6.77
CA LYS A 69 -2.73 22.95 -6.99
C LYS A 69 -2.87 24.41 -6.53
N THR A 70 -2.39 24.75 -5.34
CA THR A 70 -2.42 26.13 -4.84
C THR A 70 -1.66 27.09 -5.75
N LYS A 71 -0.46 26.70 -6.23
CA LYS A 71 0.32 27.53 -7.15
C LYS A 71 -0.38 27.75 -8.49
N LEU A 72 -1.07 26.73 -9.01
CA LEU A 72 -1.82 26.83 -10.27
C LEU A 72 -3.06 27.72 -10.17
N GLN A 73 -3.64 27.89 -8.98
CA GLN A 73 -4.81 28.77 -8.76
C GLN A 73 -4.45 30.24 -8.53
N GLN A 74 -3.16 30.53 -8.29
CA GLN A 74 -2.65 31.88 -8.03
C GLN A 74 -2.14 32.57 -9.31
N ASN A 75 -2.11 31.86 -10.44
CA ASN A 75 -1.81 32.36 -11.77
C ASN A 75 -3.08 32.38 -12.62
#